data_AF-A0A961UGT8-F1
#
_entry.id   AF-A0A961UGT8-F1
#
_cell.length_a   1.000
_cell.length_b   1.000
_cell.length_c   1.000
_cell.angle_alpha   90.00
_cell.angle_beta   90.00
_cell.angle_gamma   90.00
#
_symmetry.space_group_name_H-M   'P 1'
#
loop_
_entity.id
_entity.type
_entity.pdbx_description
1 polymer ?
#
loop_
_entity_poly.entity_id
_entity_poly.type
_entity_poly.pdbx_seq_one_letter_code
_entity_poly.pdbx_strand_id
1 'polypeptide(L)'
;MTQLTPDWKLRQLPGFATTMGPMYERNGVFALPMEAKHVNTRKTAHGGLAIAFADQGMGWFAQAHCPEGKSCTTIQLDSHLIGLAREGDIMILTPKIEKMTRSLFFMSAQLMVDDRLIGTFHGVWKILNMGPYDPA
;
A
#
# COMPACT_ATOMS: atom_id res chain seq x y z
N MET A 1 19.84 -5.70 4.43
CA MET A 1 18.65 -6.36 5.01
C MET A 1 17.99 -5.40 5.97
N THR A 2 17.02 -4.65 5.45
CA THR A 2 16.07 -3.90 6.27
C THR A 2 15.41 -4.84 7.27
N GLN A 3 15.34 -4.44 8.53
CA GLN A 3 14.54 -5.12 9.56
C GLN A 3 13.44 -4.18 10.04
N LEU A 4 12.26 -4.73 10.35
CA LEU A 4 11.22 -3.94 11.02
C LEU A 4 11.67 -3.63 12.44
N THR A 5 11.90 -2.35 12.70
CA THR A 5 12.13 -1.82 14.04
C THR A 5 10.81 -1.70 14.83
N PRO A 6 10.84 -1.58 16.17
CA PRO A 6 9.61 -1.59 17.01
C PRO A 6 8.63 -0.43 16.77
N ASP A 7 9.05 0.62 16.07
CA ASP A 7 8.23 1.77 15.68
C ASP A 7 7.27 1.48 14.52
N TRP A 8 7.42 0.33 13.85
CA TRP A 8 6.45 -0.17 12.89
C TRP A 8 5.22 -0.75 13.60
N LYS A 9 4.05 -0.18 13.33
CA LYS A 9 2.78 -0.63 13.90
C LYS A 9 2.09 -1.60 12.96
N LEU A 10 1.73 -2.78 13.48
CA LEU A 10 0.92 -3.73 12.73
C LEU A 10 -0.45 -3.11 12.44
N ARG A 11 -0.88 -3.13 11.18
CA ARG A 11 -2.21 -2.70 10.77
C ARG A 11 -3.17 -3.87 10.86
N GLN A 12 -4.33 -3.65 11.49
CA GLN A 12 -5.43 -4.59 11.39
C GLN A 12 -5.99 -4.54 9.97
N LEU A 13 -6.07 -5.71 9.34
CA LEU A 13 -6.54 -5.90 7.97
C LEU A 13 -7.90 -6.61 8.05
N PRO A 14 -9.02 -5.99 7.66
CA PRO A 14 -10.30 -6.69 7.53
C PRO A 14 -10.47 -7.29 6.12
N GLY A 15 -11.33 -8.31 6.02
CA GLY A 15 -11.80 -8.86 4.73
C GLY A 15 -10.66 -9.32 3.80
N PHE A 16 -10.74 -8.94 2.52
CA PHE A 16 -9.76 -9.31 1.50
C PHE A 16 -8.31 -9.00 1.90
N ALA A 17 -8.09 -7.89 2.61
CA ALA A 17 -6.75 -7.43 2.96
C ALA A 17 -6.01 -8.41 3.90
N THR A 18 -6.74 -9.24 4.67
CA THR A 18 -6.14 -10.31 5.50
C THR A 18 -5.28 -11.27 4.70
N THR A 19 -5.63 -11.53 3.44
CA THR A 19 -4.95 -12.49 2.57
C THR A 19 -3.53 -12.07 2.20
N MET A 20 -3.24 -10.77 2.29
CA MET A 20 -1.94 -10.17 1.97
C MET A 20 -1.06 -9.91 3.19
N GLY A 21 -1.63 -10.00 4.40
CA GLY A 21 -0.92 -9.62 5.62
C GLY A 21 0.24 -10.55 5.96
N PRO A 22 1.13 -10.15 6.90
CA PRO A 22 1.01 -8.96 7.73
C PRO A 22 1.45 -7.67 7.03
N MET A 23 0.81 -6.55 7.39
CA MET A 23 1.15 -5.22 6.89
C MET A 23 1.42 -4.28 8.05
N TYR A 24 2.48 -3.50 7.96
CA TYR A 24 2.90 -2.55 8.98
C TYR A 24 2.86 -1.14 8.44
N GLU A 25 2.71 -0.16 9.33
CA GLU A 25 2.80 1.26 9.01
C GLU A 25 3.76 1.97 9.96
N ARG A 26 4.50 2.94 9.42
CA ARG A 26 5.21 3.96 10.17
C ARG A 26 5.10 5.30 9.45
N ASN A 27 4.42 6.27 10.07
CA ASN A 27 4.29 7.65 9.58
C ASN A 27 3.84 7.74 8.10
N GLY A 28 2.81 6.98 7.71
CA GLY A 28 2.31 6.95 6.33
C GLY A 28 3.17 6.16 5.33
N VAL A 29 4.26 5.52 5.78
CA VAL A 29 5.03 4.53 5.01
C VAL A 29 4.55 3.14 5.42
N PHE A 30 4.47 2.22 4.46
CA PHE A 30 3.95 0.87 4.71
C PHE A 30 4.98 -0.20 4.42
N ALA A 31 4.96 -1.29 5.18
CA ALA A 31 5.85 -2.42 4.99
C ALA A 31 5.10 -3.74 4.92
N LEU A 32 5.58 -4.64 4.05
CA LEU A 32 5.08 -6.01 3.91
C LEU A 32 6.29 -6.96 3.93
N PRO A 33 6.53 -7.67 5.05
CA PRO A 33 7.48 -8.77 5.10
C PRO A 33 7.03 -9.91 4.18
N MET A 34 7.91 -10.34 3.28
CA MET A 34 7.61 -11.38 2.31
C MET A 34 7.68 -12.76 2.94
N GLU A 35 6.60 -13.51 2.80
CA GLU A 35 6.44 -14.90 3.27
C GLU A 35 6.24 -15.85 2.08
N ALA A 36 6.35 -17.16 2.31
CA ALA A 36 6.12 -18.17 1.27
C ALA A 36 4.75 -18.06 0.58
N LYS A 37 3.70 -17.58 1.26
CA LYS A 37 2.37 -17.37 0.67
C LYS A 37 2.31 -16.19 -0.32
N HIS A 38 3.30 -15.31 -0.30
CA HIS A 38 3.35 -14.07 -1.08
C HIS A 38 4.04 -14.25 -2.45
N VAL A 39 4.73 -15.37 -2.65
CA VAL A 39 5.51 -15.61 -3.86
C VAL A 39 4.72 -16.34 -4.95
N ASN A 40 5.10 -16.13 -6.20
CA ASN A 40 4.63 -16.86 -7.36
C ASN A 40 5.47 -18.13 -7.61
N THR A 41 5.18 -18.85 -8.70
CA THR A 41 5.89 -20.09 -9.09
C THR A 41 7.40 -19.90 -9.34
N ARG A 42 7.87 -18.67 -9.49
CA ARG A 42 9.29 -18.31 -9.64
C ARG A 42 9.96 -17.89 -8.34
N LYS A 43 9.30 -18.08 -7.18
CA LYS A 43 9.78 -17.70 -5.84
C LYS A 43 10.07 -16.21 -5.68
N THR A 44 9.33 -15.38 -6.41
CA THR A 44 9.33 -13.91 -6.29
C THR A 44 7.93 -13.41 -5.97
N ALA A 45 7.78 -12.21 -5.41
CA ALA A 45 6.48 -11.62 -5.15
C ALA A 45 5.52 -11.74 -6.34
N HIS A 46 4.28 -12.17 -6.07
CA HIS A 46 3.25 -12.17 -7.09
C HIS A 46 2.93 -10.72 -7.49
N GLY A 47 2.83 -10.42 -8.79
CA GLY A 47 2.56 -9.06 -9.25
C GLY A 47 1.25 -8.49 -8.69
N GLY A 48 0.21 -9.34 -8.62
CA GLY A 48 -1.06 -8.98 -8.00
C GLY A 48 -0.96 -8.65 -6.51
N LEU A 49 -0.02 -9.26 -5.77
CA LEU A 49 0.22 -8.89 -4.37
C LEU A 49 0.82 -7.49 -4.29
N ALA A 50 1.81 -7.18 -5.12
CA ALA A 50 2.44 -5.85 -5.11
C ALA A 50 1.42 -4.75 -5.44
N ILE A 51 0.52 -5.00 -6.41
CA ILE A 51 -0.55 -4.08 -6.78
C ILE A 51 -1.55 -3.91 -5.62
N ALA A 52 -2.00 -5.01 -5.02
CA ALA A 52 -2.98 -4.94 -3.94
C ALA A 52 -2.39 -4.34 -2.64
N PHE A 53 -1.12 -4.57 -2.36
CA PHE A 53 -0.38 -3.90 -1.28
C PHE A 53 -0.26 -2.39 -1.54
N ALA A 54 0.06 -2.00 -2.78
CA ALA A 54 0.11 -0.59 -3.16
C ALA A 54 -1.26 0.09 -3.04
N ASP A 55 -2.32 -0.53 -3.56
CA ASP A 55 -3.69 -0.02 -3.44
C ASP A 55 -4.10 0.18 -1.97
N GLN A 56 -3.88 -0.84 -1.14
CA GLN A 56 -4.23 -0.79 0.28
C GLN A 56 -3.45 0.28 1.05
N GLY A 57 -2.13 0.35 0.85
CA GLY A 57 -1.27 1.33 1.52
C GLY A 57 -1.54 2.75 1.07
N MET A 58 -1.64 2.99 -0.24
CA MET A 58 -1.99 4.30 -0.78
C MET A 58 -3.39 4.73 -0.35
N GLY A 59 -4.38 3.81 -0.35
CA GLY A 59 -5.74 4.09 0.10
C GLY A 59 -5.81 4.50 1.57
N TRP A 60 -5.05 3.82 2.45
CA TRP A 60 -4.94 4.24 3.85
C TRP A 60 -4.23 5.57 4.03
N PHE A 61 -3.19 5.84 3.24
CA PHE A 61 -2.54 7.14 3.22
C PHE A 61 -3.52 8.23 2.80
N ALA A 62 -4.29 8.04 1.73
CA ALA A 62 -5.33 8.99 1.31
C ALA A 62 -6.40 9.19 2.38
N GLN A 63 -6.88 8.11 2.99
CA GLN A 63 -7.91 8.17 4.04
C GLN A 63 -7.45 8.99 5.25
N ALA A 64 -6.18 8.88 5.65
CA ALA A 64 -5.60 9.69 6.72
C ALA A 64 -5.54 11.20 6.40
N HIS A 65 -5.65 11.57 5.12
CA HIS A 65 -5.66 12.95 4.64
C HIS A 65 -7.06 13.41 4.17
N CYS A 66 -8.09 12.56 4.27
CA CYS A 66 -9.45 12.95 3.96
C CYS A 66 -9.94 14.05 4.93
N PRO A 67 -10.80 14.99 4.45
CA PRO A 67 -11.53 15.87 5.35
C PRO A 67 -12.37 15.07 6.34
N GLU A 68 -12.65 15.67 7.50
CA GLU A 68 -13.48 15.06 8.53
C GLU A 68 -14.85 14.59 7.98
N GLY A 69 -15.29 13.41 8.41
CA GLY A 69 -16.53 12.80 7.96
C GLY A 69 -16.52 12.30 6.51
N LYS A 70 -15.36 12.30 5.84
CA LYS A 70 -15.21 11.80 4.47
C LYS A 70 -14.36 10.55 4.39
N SER A 71 -14.56 9.83 3.30
CA SER A 71 -13.77 8.68 2.91
C SER A 71 -13.28 8.83 1.49
N CYS A 72 -12.41 7.94 1.06
CA CYS A 72 -12.00 7.86 -0.32
C CYS A 72 -11.94 6.42 -0.84
N THR A 73 -12.09 6.27 -2.14
CA THR A 73 -11.96 4.98 -2.84
C THR A 73 -11.10 5.12 -4.08
N THR A 74 -10.36 4.06 -4.42
CA THR A 74 -9.56 3.99 -5.63
C THR A 74 -10.47 4.03 -6.86
N ILE A 75 -10.17 4.89 -7.84
CA ILE A 75 -10.88 4.91 -9.14
C ILE A 75 -9.96 4.61 -10.32
N GLN A 76 -8.65 4.72 -10.11
CA GLN A 76 -7.63 4.36 -11.08
C GLN A 76 -6.32 4.06 -10.34
N LEU A 77 -5.65 2.99 -10.73
CA LEU A 77 -4.30 2.67 -10.28
C LEU A 77 -3.52 2.13 -11.48
N ASP A 78 -2.46 2.83 -11.84
CA ASP A 78 -1.46 2.42 -12.81
C ASP A 78 -0.23 1.88 -12.05
N SER A 79 0.35 0.80 -12.56
CA SER A 79 1.41 0.07 -11.86
C SER A 79 2.47 -0.44 -12.83
N HIS A 80 3.73 -0.09 -12.55
CA HIS A 80 4.89 -0.60 -13.27
C HIS A 80 5.71 -1.48 -12.32
N LEU A 81 5.75 -2.79 -12.60
CA LEU A 81 6.53 -3.77 -11.85
C LEU A 81 7.90 -3.94 -12.53
N ILE A 82 8.94 -3.41 -11.89
CA ILE A 82 10.27 -3.21 -12.48
C ILE A 82 11.26 -4.26 -11.96
N GLY A 83 11.22 -4.51 -10.65
CA GLY A 83 12.16 -5.37 -9.95
C GLY A 83 11.50 -6.59 -9.30
N LEU A 84 12.32 -7.40 -8.63
CA LEU A 84 11.88 -8.63 -7.95
C LEU A 84 12.09 -8.52 -6.45
N ALA A 85 11.04 -8.81 -5.68
CA ALA A 85 11.13 -9.10 -4.24
C ALA A 85 11.04 -10.61 -4.02
N ARG A 86 11.74 -11.14 -3.02
CA ARG A 86 11.79 -12.58 -2.69
C ARG A 86 11.27 -12.82 -1.28
N GLU A 87 11.00 -14.07 -0.95
CA GLU A 87 10.74 -14.47 0.44
C GLU A 87 11.88 -14.00 1.36
N GLY A 88 11.53 -13.48 2.53
CA GLY A 88 12.46 -12.86 3.48
C GLY A 88 12.81 -11.39 3.21
N ASP A 89 12.51 -10.87 2.01
CA ASP A 89 12.61 -9.42 1.76
C ASP A 89 11.52 -8.66 2.54
N ILE A 90 11.74 -7.36 2.78
CA ILE A 90 10.70 -6.46 3.27
C ILE A 90 10.41 -5.45 2.16
N MET A 91 9.21 -5.50 1.61
CA MET A 91 8.76 -4.49 0.66
C MET A 91 8.30 -3.24 1.40
N ILE A 92 8.86 -2.08 1.06
CA ILE A 92 8.55 -0.79 1.65
C ILE A 92 7.86 0.08 0.60
N LEU A 93 6.61 0.45 0.87
CA LEU A 93 5.81 1.34 0.03
C LEU A 93 5.84 2.76 0.63
N THR A 94 6.21 3.74 -0.17
CA THR A 94 6.23 5.16 0.22
C THR A 94 5.25 5.97 -0.64
N PRO A 95 4.00 6.17 -0.17
CA PRO A 95 3.02 6.99 -0.86
C PRO A 95 3.29 8.49 -0.74
N LYS A 96 2.78 9.24 -1.71
CA LYS A 96 2.80 10.70 -1.75
C LYS A 96 1.54 11.23 -2.42
N ILE A 97 0.93 12.26 -1.83
CA ILE A 97 -0.10 13.07 -2.50
C ILE A 97 0.61 14.11 -3.35
N GLU A 98 0.44 14.02 -4.67
CA GLU A 98 0.97 15.00 -5.62
C GLU A 98 0.02 16.20 -5.75
N LYS A 99 -1.28 15.93 -5.69
CA LYS A 99 -2.32 16.97 -5.76
C LYS A 99 -3.59 16.50 -5.06
N MET A 100 -4.17 17.40 -4.26
CA MET A 100 -5.52 17.26 -3.74
C MET A 100 -6.43 18.30 -4.39
N THR A 101 -7.63 17.89 -4.77
CA THR A 101 -8.71 18.78 -5.20
C THR A 101 -9.90 18.63 -4.26
N ARG A 102 -11.01 19.32 -4.54
CA ARG A 102 -12.25 19.14 -3.78
C ARG A 102 -12.76 17.69 -3.76
N SER A 103 -12.46 16.90 -4.80
CA SER A 103 -13.08 15.57 -4.96
C SER A 103 -12.13 14.44 -5.33
N LEU A 104 -10.83 14.72 -5.49
CA LEU A 104 -9.84 13.74 -5.95
C LEU A 104 -8.50 13.95 -5.24
N PHE A 105 -7.85 12.84 -4.89
CA PHE A 105 -6.41 12.76 -4.65
C PHE A 105 -5.73 12.18 -5.87
N PHE A 106 -4.64 12.81 -6.29
CA PHE A 106 -3.69 12.28 -7.26
C PHE A 106 -2.43 11.90 -6.48
N MET A 107 -2.04 10.63 -6.56
CA MET A 107 -0.97 10.08 -5.74
C MET A 107 0.05 9.31 -6.57
N SER A 108 1.27 9.25 -6.04
CA SER A 108 2.34 8.38 -6.50
C SER A 108 2.87 7.54 -5.34
N ALA A 109 3.51 6.41 -5.64
CA ALA A 109 4.27 5.67 -4.65
C ALA A 109 5.44 4.91 -5.29
N GLN A 110 6.50 4.73 -4.52
CA GLN A 110 7.58 3.79 -4.84
C GLN A 110 7.51 2.59 -3.90
N LEU A 111 7.74 1.40 -4.46
CA LEU A 111 7.89 0.15 -3.73
C LEU A 111 9.34 -0.31 -3.83
N MET A 112 10.01 -0.39 -2.68
CA MET A 112 11.44 -0.67 -2.58
C MET A 112 11.67 -1.94 -1.76
N VAL A 113 12.79 -2.61 -2.02
CA VAL A 113 13.39 -3.58 -1.09
C VAL A 113 14.85 -3.19 -0.92
N ASP A 114 15.24 -2.83 0.31
CA ASP A 114 16.50 -2.12 0.55
C ASP A 114 16.60 -0.94 -0.47
N ASP A 115 17.67 -0.86 -1.26
CA ASP A 115 17.85 0.20 -2.28
C ASP A 115 17.32 -0.16 -3.68
N ARG A 116 16.62 -1.29 -3.82
CA ARG A 116 16.16 -1.80 -5.13
C ARG A 116 14.73 -1.38 -5.40
N LEU A 117 14.51 -0.70 -6.53
CA LEU A 117 13.18 -0.36 -7.02
C LEU A 117 12.46 -1.62 -7.52
N ILE A 118 11.35 -1.96 -6.86
CA ILE A 118 10.50 -3.09 -7.21
C ILE A 118 9.34 -2.65 -8.09
N GLY A 119 8.76 -1.49 -7.80
CA GLY A 119 7.72 -0.94 -8.66
C GLY A 119 7.39 0.51 -8.36
N THR A 120 6.70 1.14 -9.31
CA THR A 120 6.15 2.49 -9.18
C THR A 120 4.66 2.45 -9.43
N PHE A 121 3.92 3.26 -8.68
CA PHE A 121 2.46 3.29 -8.71
C PHE A 121 1.98 4.73 -8.85
N HIS A 122 0.97 4.92 -9.69
CA HIS A 122 0.32 6.21 -9.89
C HIS A 122 -1.19 5.99 -9.86
N GLY A 123 -1.92 6.73 -9.04
CA GLY A 123 -3.35 6.49 -8.91
C GLY A 123 -4.15 7.70 -8.51
N VAL A 124 -5.46 7.52 -8.61
CA VAL A 124 -6.47 8.52 -8.30
C VAL A 124 -7.48 7.93 -7.34
N TRP A 125 -7.70 8.64 -6.24
CA TRP A 125 -8.71 8.31 -5.23
C TRP A 125 -9.81 9.36 -5.24
N LYS A 126 -11.07 8.91 -5.33
CA LYS A 126 -12.25 9.76 -5.24
C LYS A 126 -12.57 10.03 -3.78
N ILE A 127 -12.70 11.30 -3.40
CA ILE A 127 -13.23 11.70 -2.10
C ILE A 127 -14.75 11.60 -2.15
N LEU A 128 -15.31 10.86 -1.20
CA LEU A 128 -16.74 10.58 -1.05
C LEU A 128 -17.32 11.41 0.10
N ASN A 129 -18.60 11.78 -0.02
CA ASN A 129 -19.33 12.47 1.06
C ASN A 129 -19.99 11.43 1.99
N MET A 130 -19.19 10.48 2.48
CA MET A 130 -19.60 9.50 3.47
C MET A 130 -18.39 9.16 4.34
N GLY A 131 -18.63 8.87 5.62
CA GLY A 131 -17.55 8.47 6.53
C GLY A 131 -16.89 7.15 6.11
N PRO A 132 -15.71 6.81 6.66
CA PRO A 132 -15.11 5.51 6.45
C PRO A 132 -16.09 4.41 6.85
N TYR A 133 -16.15 3.33 6.05
CA TYR A 133 -16.95 2.16 6.39
C TYR A 133 -16.39 1.52 7.67
N ASP A 134 -17.22 1.42 8.70
CA ASP A 134 -16.94 0.68 9.93
C ASP A 134 -17.67 -0.67 9.82
N PRO A 135 -16.95 -1.80 9.63
CA PRO A 135 -17.54 -3.12 9.48
C PRO A 135 -17.99 -3.77 10.79
N ALA A 136 -18.09 -3.02 11.90
CA ALA A 136 -18.52 -3.53 13.21
C ALA A 136 -19.62 -4.61 13.14
#